data_AF-A0A7U9SIC1-F1
#
_entry.id   AF-A0A7U9SIC1-F1
#
_cell.length_a   1.000
_cell.length_b   1.000
_cell.length_c   1.000
_cell.angle_alpha   90.00
_cell.angle_beta   90.00
_cell.angle_gamma   90.00
#
_symmetry.space_group_name_H-M   'P 1'
#
loop_
_entity.id
_entity.type
_entity.pdbx_description
1 polymer ?
#
loop_
_entity_poly.entity_id
_entity_poly.type
_entity_poly.pdbx_seq_one_letter_code
_entity_poly.pdbx_strand_id
1 'polypeptide(L)'
;MNVEIVENRKALTTVRNKKKELKDLDNHAYQAGSETSSNVVDALDSVDELETDLDQSKESMYKLSYVIRVSAPDLDELKRRCDEVKDFYDDLNVKLVRPAGDMLGFHSEFLPASKRYINDYVQYVKSDFLAGLGFGATQQLGENTGIYMGYSVDTGRNVYLQPSLASQGVKGTVTNALASAFVGSLGGGKSFCNNLLVYYSVLFGGQAVILDPKSERGNWKETLPEIAHEINIVNLTSDKDNAGLLDPFVIMKNVKDAESLAIDILTFLTGISSRDGEKFPVLRKAVRSVTQSDSRGLLHVIDELRREDTPISRNIADHIDSFTDYDFAHLLFSDGTVENAISLDNQLNIIQVADLVLCCPAN
;
A
#
# COMPACT_ATOMS: atom_id res chain seq x y z
N MET A 1 12.65 -25.50 18.67
CA MET A 1 12.84 -26.24 17.41
C MET A 1 14.33 -26.45 17.20
N ASN A 2 14.76 -27.69 16.98
CA ASN A 2 16.15 -28.02 16.69
C ASN A 2 16.25 -28.48 15.23
N VAL A 3 17.08 -27.81 14.43
CA VAL A 3 17.30 -28.12 13.01
C VAL A 3 18.78 -28.37 12.78
N GLU A 4 19.12 -29.53 12.22
CA GLU A 4 20.48 -29.89 11.82
C GLU A 4 20.49 -30.17 10.31
N ILE A 5 21.41 -29.54 9.60
CA ILE A 5 21.56 -29.72 8.14
C ILE A 5 22.29 -31.03 7.87
N VAL A 6 21.72 -31.85 7.00
CA VAL A 6 22.32 -33.07 6.47
C VAL A 6 22.63 -32.84 5.00
N GLU A 7 23.90 -32.57 4.70
CA GLU A 7 24.38 -32.40 3.33
C GLU A 7 23.93 -33.55 2.42
N ASN A 8 23.62 -33.23 1.16
CA ASN A 8 23.07 -34.16 0.16
C ASN A 8 23.78 -35.53 0.13
N ARG A 9 25.12 -35.56 0.15
CA ARG A 9 25.90 -36.80 0.13
C ARG A 9 25.63 -37.70 1.35
N LYS A 10 25.53 -37.09 2.55
CA LYS A 10 25.20 -37.82 3.78
C LYS A 10 23.74 -38.25 3.79
N ALA A 11 22.84 -37.37 3.33
CA ALA A 11 21.41 -37.66 3.18
C ALA A 11 21.18 -38.89 2.29
N LEU A 12 21.78 -38.94 1.10
CA LEU A 12 21.71 -40.08 0.19
C LEU A 12 22.25 -41.36 0.83
N THR A 13 23.32 -41.27 1.61
CA THR A 13 23.88 -42.43 2.31
C THR A 13 22.89 -42.97 3.35
N THR A 14 22.23 -42.09 4.11
CA THR A 14 21.21 -42.48 5.09
C THR A 14 19.99 -43.11 4.42
N VAL A 15 19.47 -42.51 3.35
CA VAL A 15 18.31 -43.04 2.59
C VAL A 15 18.64 -44.41 1.99
N ARG A 16 19.81 -44.56 1.35
CA ARG A 16 20.27 -45.85 0.78
C ARG A 16 20.45 -46.93 1.83
N ASN A 17 20.93 -46.59 3.03
CA ASN A 17 21.04 -47.55 4.12
C ASN A 17 19.66 -47.98 4.61
N LYS A 18 18.71 -47.03 4.75
CA LYS A 18 17.33 -47.35 5.14
C LYS A 18 16.63 -48.22 4.10
N LYS A 19 16.84 -47.95 2.81
CA LYS A 19 16.37 -48.79 1.70
C LYS A 19 16.86 -50.24 1.82
N LYS A 20 18.14 -50.43 2.17
CA LYS A 20 18.70 -51.78 2.39
C LYS A 20 18.03 -52.49 3.56
N GLU A 21 17.88 -51.82 4.69
CA GLU A 21 17.19 -52.38 5.86
C GLU A 21 15.75 -52.82 5.55
N LEU A 22 15.00 -51.99 4.81
CA LEU A 22 13.63 -52.30 4.41
C LEU A 22 13.57 -53.47 3.42
N LYS A 23 14.52 -53.57 2.47
CA LYS A 23 14.63 -54.71 1.56
C LYS A 23 14.99 -55.99 2.30
N ASP A 24 15.85 -55.91 3.31
CA ASP A 24 16.20 -57.07 4.13
C ASP A 24 14.98 -57.56 4.93
N LEU A 25 14.16 -56.64 5.47
CA LEU A 25 12.89 -56.98 6.14
C LEU A 25 11.89 -57.65 5.19
N ASP A 26 11.73 -57.13 3.98
CA ASP A 26 10.87 -57.70 2.94
C ASP A 26 11.34 -59.13 2.55
N ASN A 27 12.64 -59.29 2.32
CA ASN A 27 13.24 -60.59 2.02
C ASN A 27 13.05 -61.60 3.16
N HIS A 28 13.16 -61.16 4.42
CA HIS A 28 12.92 -62.02 5.58
C HIS A 28 11.45 -62.45 5.70
N ALA A 29 10.49 -61.55 5.45
CA ALA A 29 9.07 -61.88 5.43
C ALA A 29 8.76 -62.91 4.33
N TYR A 30 9.32 -62.71 3.13
CA TYR A 30 9.19 -63.64 2.01
C TYR A 30 9.78 -65.02 2.32
N GLN A 31 10.98 -65.09 2.91
CA GLN A 31 11.62 -66.35 3.30
C GLN A 31 10.89 -67.09 4.43
N ALA A 32 10.20 -66.37 5.32
CA ALA A 32 9.37 -66.94 6.38
C ALA A 32 8.00 -67.43 5.89
N GLY A 33 7.67 -67.25 4.60
CA GLY A 33 6.36 -67.60 4.02
C GLY A 33 5.23 -66.69 4.52
N SER A 34 5.56 -65.51 5.05
CA SER A 34 4.61 -64.50 5.50
C SER A 34 4.49 -63.38 4.46
N GLU A 35 3.30 -62.80 4.31
CA GLU A 35 3.14 -61.60 3.47
C GLU A 35 3.85 -60.40 4.11
N THR A 36 4.59 -59.65 3.29
CA THR A 36 5.16 -58.37 3.71
C THR A 36 4.04 -57.41 4.07
N SER A 37 4.13 -56.80 5.26
CA SER A 37 3.14 -55.80 5.68
C SER A 37 3.08 -54.64 4.69
N SER A 38 1.87 -54.15 4.38
CA SER A 38 1.66 -52.98 3.51
C SER A 38 2.57 -51.79 3.86
N ASN A 39 2.75 -51.54 5.15
CA ASN A 39 3.62 -50.47 5.66
C ASN A 39 5.08 -50.55 5.20
N VAL A 40 5.62 -51.76 4.97
CA VAL A 40 7.00 -51.94 4.50
C VAL A 40 7.10 -51.69 3.00
N VAL A 41 6.08 -52.08 2.24
CA VAL A 41 5.98 -51.81 0.80
C VAL A 41 5.86 -50.30 0.56
N ASP A 42 4.93 -49.63 1.24
CA ASP A 42 4.74 -48.18 1.13
C ASP A 42 6.01 -47.40 1.54
N ALA A 43 6.73 -47.91 2.56
CA ALA A 43 7.99 -47.32 3.00
C ALA A 43 9.12 -47.50 1.98
N LEU A 44 9.17 -48.62 1.26
CA LEU A 44 10.14 -48.85 0.18
C LEU A 44 9.89 -47.88 -0.97
N ASP A 45 8.64 -47.71 -1.39
CA ASP A 45 8.27 -46.77 -2.45
C ASP A 45 8.63 -45.33 -2.06
N SER A 46 8.29 -44.92 -0.83
CA SER A 46 8.61 -43.58 -0.30
C SER A 46 10.12 -43.31 -0.24
N VAL A 47 10.92 -44.32 0.12
CA VAL A 47 12.38 -44.21 0.17
C VAL A 47 12.99 -44.12 -1.23
N ASP A 48 12.39 -44.80 -2.22
CA ASP A 48 12.82 -44.77 -3.61
C ASP A 48 12.53 -43.42 -4.28
N GLU A 49 11.36 -42.85 -4.00
CA GLU A 49 11.00 -41.48 -4.40
C GLU A 49 11.95 -40.46 -3.75
N LEU A 50 12.17 -40.56 -2.43
CA LEU A 50 13.08 -39.67 -1.71
C LEU A 50 14.53 -39.75 -2.21
N GLU A 51 15.02 -40.95 -2.53
CA GLU A 51 16.34 -41.15 -3.13
C GLU A 51 16.44 -40.44 -4.49
N THR A 52 15.43 -40.65 -5.35
CA THR A 52 15.37 -40.06 -6.69
C THR A 52 15.36 -38.54 -6.63
N ASP A 53 14.53 -37.96 -5.76
CA ASP A 53 14.42 -36.52 -5.58
C ASP A 53 15.72 -35.90 -5.06
N LEU A 54 16.39 -36.53 -4.09
CA LEU A 54 17.68 -36.06 -3.58
C LEU A 54 18.78 -36.16 -4.63
N ASP A 55 18.76 -37.19 -5.48
CA ASP A 55 19.71 -37.34 -6.57
C ASP A 55 19.47 -36.30 -7.69
N GLN A 56 18.23 -35.92 -7.97
CA GLN A 56 17.90 -34.90 -8.97
C GLN A 56 18.11 -33.47 -8.48
N SER A 57 17.56 -33.12 -7.32
CA SER A 57 17.57 -31.76 -6.76
C SER A 57 18.95 -31.34 -6.24
N LYS A 58 19.78 -32.31 -5.83
CA LYS A 58 21.05 -32.09 -5.10
C LYS A 58 20.87 -31.30 -3.80
N GLU A 59 19.64 -31.23 -3.28
CA GLU A 59 19.34 -30.51 -2.04
C GLU A 59 19.79 -31.27 -0.79
N SER A 60 19.97 -30.53 0.30
CA SER A 60 20.23 -31.11 1.62
C SER A 60 18.92 -31.52 2.30
N MET A 61 18.98 -32.54 3.15
CA MET A 61 17.89 -32.84 4.09
C MET A 61 18.11 -32.13 5.41
N TYR A 62 17.06 -32.05 6.22
CA TYR A 62 17.09 -31.45 7.54
C TYR A 62 16.61 -32.45 8.57
N LYS A 63 17.36 -32.63 9.66
CA LYS A 63 16.87 -33.32 10.85
C LYS A 63 16.11 -32.30 11.68
N LEU A 64 14.81 -32.51 11.79
CA LEU A 64 13.90 -31.69 12.56
C LEU A 64 13.50 -32.44 13.84
N SER A 65 13.57 -31.74 14.97
CA SER A 65 12.91 -32.17 16.20
C SER A 65 12.08 -31.01 16.76
N TYR A 66 10.80 -31.30 17.01
CA TYR A 66 9.80 -30.32 17.41
C TYR A 66 9.30 -30.63 18.82
N VAL A 67 9.52 -29.69 19.73
CA VAL A 67 9.02 -29.76 21.12
C VAL A 67 8.18 -28.52 21.35
N ILE A 68 6.91 -28.74 21.75
CA ILE A 68 5.97 -27.66 22.06
C ILE A 68 5.89 -27.48 23.56
N ARG A 69 6.05 -26.24 24.02
CA ARG A 69 5.80 -25.88 25.42
C ARG A 69 4.47 -25.16 25.53
N VAL A 70 3.58 -25.74 26.33
CA VAL A 70 2.32 -25.09 26.72
C VAL A 70 2.46 -24.58 28.15
N SER A 71 1.99 -23.36 28.40
CA SER A 71 1.97 -22.75 29.73
C SER A 71 0.58 -22.20 30.05
N ALA A 72 0.19 -22.32 31.31
CA ALA A 72 -1.09 -21.85 31.85
C ALA A 72 -0.92 -21.45 33.33
N PRO A 73 -1.81 -20.62 33.88
CA PRO A 73 -1.77 -20.19 35.29
C PRO A 73 -2.06 -21.33 36.29
N ASP A 74 -2.81 -22.35 35.88
CA ASP A 74 -3.18 -23.50 36.69
C ASP A 74 -3.19 -24.81 35.88
N LEU A 75 -3.35 -25.94 36.58
CA LEU A 75 -3.24 -27.28 36.00
C LEU A 75 -4.40 -27.63 35.07
N ASP A 76 -5.61 -27.14 35.35
CA ASP A 76 -6.80 -27.51 34.58
C ASP A 76 -6.79 -26.76 33.24
N GLU A 77 -6.44 -25.47 33.27
CA GLU A 77 -6.21 -24.68 32.06
C GLU A 77 -5.02 -25.21 31.25
N LEU A 78 -3.97 -25.73 31.90
CA LEU A 78 -2.85 -26.37 31.20
C LEU A 78 -3.29 -27.59 30.40
N LYS A 79 -4.11 -28.46 31.00
CA LYS A 79 -4.63 -29.66 30.32
C LYS A 79 -5.49 -29.25 29.13
N ARG A 80 -6.41 -28.30 29.33
CA ARG A 80 -7.27 -27.78 28.27
C ARG A 80 -6.47 -27.26 27.08
N ARG A 81 -5.47 -26.40 27.30
CA ARG A 81 -4.59 -25.89 26.24
C ARG A 81 -3.74 -26.98 25.59
N CYS A 82 -3.29 -27.99 26.35
CA CYS A 82 -2.57 -29.12 25.78
C CYS A 82 -3.43 -29.92 24.81
N ASP A 83 -4.71 -30.11 25.14
CA ASP A 83 -5.65 -30.84 24.28
C ASP A 83 -6.00 -30.01 23.03
N GLU A 84 -6.26 -28.70 23.18
CA GLU A 84 -6.45 -27.79 22.03
C GLU A 84 -5.26 -27.80 21.05
N VAL A 85 -4.03 -27.79 21.59
CA VAL A 85 -2.82 -27.86 20.77
C VAL A 85 -2.73 -29.22 20.09
N LYS A 86 -3.06 -30.32 20.76
CA LYS A 86 -3.06 -31.64 20.11
C LYS A 86 -4.08 -31.71 18.98
N ASP A 87 -5.30 -31.26 19.23
CA ASP A 87 -6.39 -31.29 18.24
C ASP A 87 -6.01 -30.47 17.00
N PHE A 88 -5.45 -29.28 17.19
CA PHE A 88 -4.98 -28.43 16.09
C PHE A 88 -3.93 -29.12 15.19
N TYR A 89 -3.00 -29.87 15.78
CA TYR A 89 -1.98 -30.58 15.02
C TYR A 89 -2.49 -31.91 14.43
N ASP A 90 -3.39 -32.60 15.12
CA ASP A 90 -4.05 -33.80 14.61
C ASP A 90 -4.88 -33.48 13.35
N ASP A 91 -5.54 -32.31 13.28
CA ASP A 91 -6.21 -31.80 12.06
C ASP A 91 -5.25 -31.62 10.86
N LEU A 92 -3.97 -31.37 11.15
CA LEU A 92 -2.88 -31.28 10.15
C LEU A 92 -2.19 -32.63 9.89
N ASN A 93 -2.74 -33.73 10.42
CA ASN A 93 -2.15 -35.08 10.41
C ASN A 93 -0.79 -35.15 11.10
N VAL A 94 -0.51 -34.27 12.06
CA VAL A 94 0.71 -34.25 12.86
C VAL A 94 0.41 -34.73 14.27
N LYS A 95 0.81 -35.96 14.58
CA LYS A 95 0.56 -36.54 15.90
C LYS A 95 1.51 -36.01 16.97
N LEU A 96 0.98 -35.29 17.96
CA LEU A 96 1.74 -34.86 19.13
C LEU A 96 1.69 -35.88 20.26
N VAL A 97 2.87 -36.26 20.76
CA VAL A 97 3.00 -37.22 21.87
C VAL A 97 3.40 -36.49 23.16
N ARG A 98 2.75 -36.85 24.27
CA ARG A 98 3.08 -36.36 25.61
C ARG A 98 3.68 -37.52 26.44
N PRO A 99 5.00 -37.76 26.38
CA PRO A 99 5.64 -38.88 27.08
C PRO A 99 5.81 -38.54 28.57
N ALA A 100 5.00 -39.15 29.44
CA ALA A 100 4.92 -38.82 30.85
C ALA A 100 6.27 -38.89 31.61
N GLY A 101 7.12 -39.87 31.27
CA GLY A 101 8.43 -40.06 31.92
C GLY A 101 9.50 -39.06 31.50
N ASP A 102 9.37 -38.47 30.30
CA ASP A 102 10.42 -37.65 29.69
C ASP A 102 10.10 -36.15 29.71
N MET A 103 8.96 -35.75 30.26
CA MET A 103 8.50 -34.35 30.28
C MET A 103 9.56 -33.38 30.85
N LEU A 104 10.28 -33.78 31.90
CA LEU A 104 11.36 -32.99 32.48
C LEU A 104 12.60 -32.91 31.55
N GLY A 105 12.91 -34.01 30.86
CA GLY A 105 13.97 -34.06 29.85
C GLY A 105 13.68 -33.11 28.69
N PHE A 106 12.46 -33.14 28.15
CA PHE A 106 12.01 -32.21 27.12
C PHE A 106 11.97 -30.76 27.60
N HIS A 107 11.61 -30.51 28.86
CA HIS A 107 11.66 -29.16 29.42
C HIS A 107 13.08 -28.58 29.39
N SER A 108 14.10 -29.43 29.61
CA SER A 108 15.50 -29.00 29.59
C SER A 108 15.96 -28.49 28.22
N GLU A 109 15.33 -28.91 27.12
CA GLU A 109 15.65 -28.42 25.76
C GLU A 109 15.32 -26.93 25.56
N PHE A 110 14.45 -26.36 26.40
CA PHE A 110 14.11 -24.93 26.37
C PHE A 110 15.11 -24.06 27.14
N LEU A 111 16.07 -24.66 27.85
CA LEU A 111 17.15 -23.92 28.49
C LEU A 111 18.15 -23.45 27.43
N PRO A 112 18.61 -22.18 27.48
CA PRO A 112 19.63 -21.68 26.57
C PRO A 112 20.86 -22.61 26.53
N ALA A 113 21.36 -22.89 25.32
CA ALA A 113 22.49 -23.79 25.05
C ALA A 113 22.28 -25.28 25.40
N SER A 114 21.08 -25.70 25.80
CA SER A 114 20.79 -27.14 25.95
C SER A 114 20.87 -27.86 24.61
N LYS A 115 21.25 -29.14 24.65
CA LYS A 115 21.23 -30.03 23.50
C LYS A 115 19.90 -30.77 23.45
N ARG A 116 19.58 -31.34 22.29
CA ARG A 116 18.44 -32.24 22.14
C ARG A 116 18.56 -33.39 23.16
N TYR A 117 17.49 -33.67 23.88
CA TYR A 117 17.43 -34.67 24.94
C TYR A 117 17.33 -36.08 24.35
N ILE A 118 16.42 -36.28 23.40
CA ILE A 118 16.16 -37.60 22.79
C ILE A 118 16.13 -37.50 21.26
N ASN A 119 16.60 -38.56 20.59
CA ASN A 119 16.66 -38.60 19.12
C ASN A 119 15.48 -39.36 18.48
N ASP A 120 14.65 -40.01 19.27
CA ASP A 120 13.54 -40.87 18.79
C ASP A 120 12.47 -40.09 18.00
N TYR A 121 12.36 -38.78 18.25
CA TYR A 121 11.42 -37.88 17.58
C TYR A 121 12.07 -37.06 16.45
N VAL A 122 13.26 -37.44 15.99
CA VAL A 122 13.92 -36.76 14.87
C VAL A 122 13.29 -37.21 13.56
N GLN A 123 12.75 -36.25 12.82
CA GLN A 123 12.22 -36.44 11.48
C GLN A 123 13.22 -35.92 10.45
N TYR A 124 13.40 -36.67 9.36
CA TYR A 124 14.16 -36.20 8.21
C TYR A 124 13.19 -35.56 7.23
N VAL A 125 13.39 -34.27 6.97
CA VAL A 125 12.50 -33.47 6.14
C VAL A 125 13.26 -32.76 5.03
N LYS A 126 12.57 -32.49 3.93
CA LYS A 126 13.07 -31.67 2.82
C LYS A 126 12.92 -30.17 3.15
N SER A 127 13.48 -29.33 2.28
CA SER A 127 13.47 -27.86 2.41
C SER A 127 12.05 -27.27 2.35
N ASP A 128 11.20 -27.82 1.48
CA ASP A 128 9.79 -27.46 1.28
C ASP A 128 8.94 -27.68 2.53
N PHE A 129 9.10 -28.81 3.23
CA PHE A 129 8.40 -29.09 4.48
C PHE A 129 8.82 -28.10 5.57
N LEU A 130 10.12 -27.84 5.70
CA LEU A 130 10.64 -26.87 6.66
C LEU A 130 10.10 -25.45 6.39
N ALA A 131 10.00 -25.06 5.12
CA ALA A 131 9.38 -23.79 4.71
C ALA A 131 7.86 -23.78 4.95
N GLY A 132 7.19 -24.91 4.70
CA GLY A 132 5.76 -25.11 4.92
C GLY A 132 5.31 -25.00 6.38
N LEU A 133 6.23 -25.20 7.33
CA LEU A 133 5.98 -24.89 8.75
C LEU A 133 5.78 -23.40 9.03
N GLY A 134 5.94 -22.53 8.02
CA GLY A 134 5.77 -21.09 8.17
C GLY A 134 6.85 -20.47 9.04
N PHE A 135 8.04 -21.07 9.12
CA PHE A 135 9.16 -20.48 9.86
C PHE A 135 9.55 -19.15 9.22
N GLY A 136 9.30 -18.05 9.94
CA GLY A 136 9.47 -16.69 9.41
C GLY A 136 8.26 -16.16 8.63
N ALA A 137 7.19 -16.95 8.45
CA ALA A 137 5.93 -16.44 7.95
C ALA A 137 5.30 -15.53 9.02
N THR A 138 4.90 -14.33 8.61
CA THR A 138 4.28 -13.35 9.49
C THR A 138 2.90 -13.02 8.98
N GLN A 139 1.94 -12.95 9.90
CA GLN A 139 0.63 -12.36 9.67
C GLN A 139 0.62 -10.87 10.05
N GLN A 140 1.80 -10.28 10.27
CA GLN A 140 1.92 -8.87 10.56
C GLN A 140 1.49 -8.06 9.33
N LEU A 141 0.50 -7.20 9.54
CA LEU A 141 0.02 -6.24 8.57
C LEU A 141 0.41 -4.84 9.02
N GLY A 142 0.97 -4.06 8.09
CA GLY A 142 1.43 -2.69 8.35
C GLY A 142 2.78 -2.61 9.07
N GLU A 143 3.12 -1.38 9.44
CA GLU A 143 4.39 -1.03 10.07
C GLU A 143 4.40 -1.31 11.57
N ASN A 144 5.59 -1.34 12.19
CA ASN A 144 5.75 -1.51 13.64
C ASN A 144 5.32 -0.28 14.45
N THR A 145 5.38 0.90 13.83
CA THR A 145 5.09 2.21 14.44
C THR A 145 4.49 3.12 13.38
N GLY A 146 3.79 4.19 13.80
CA GLY A 146 3.26 5.19 12.86
C GLY A 146 1.82 5.58 13.19
N ILE A 147 1.09 6.01 12.16
CA ILE A 147 -0.32 6.35 12.24
C ILE A 147 -1.11 5.06 12.47
N TYR A 148 -1.85 4.99 13.58
CA TYR A 148 -2.70 3.86 13.88
C TYR A 148 -3.88 3.80 12.91
N MET A 149 -4.00 2.68 12.18
CA MET A 149 -5.07 2.48 11.19
C MET A 149 -6.16 1.52 11.70
N GLY A 150 -5.85 0.66 12.66
CA GLY A 150 -6.78 -0.34 13.17
C GLY A 150 -6.04 -1.55 13.75
N TYR A 151 -6.71 -2.69 13.80
CA TYR A 151 -6.12 -3.95 14.24
C TYR A 151 -6.66 -5.13 13.41
N SER A 152 -5.84 -6.17 13.29
CA SER A 152 -6.25 -7.44 12.70
C SER A 152 -7.17 -8.18 13.67
N VAL A 153 -8.36 -8.57 13.20
CA VAL A 153 -9.34 -9.31 14.01
C VAL A 153 -8.82 -10.71 14.37
N ASP A 154 -8.11 -11.37 13.45
CA ASP A 154 -7.61 -12.74 13.64
C ASP A 154 -6.47 -12.79 14.66
N THR A 155 -5.57 -11.79 14.63
CA THR A 155 -4.35 -11.80 15.44
C THR A 155 -4.40 -10.87 16.65
N GLY A 156 -5.38 -9.97 16.72
CA GLY A 156 -5.47 -8.89 17.70
C GLY A 156 -4.35 -7.84 17.59
N ARG A 157 -3.51 -7.90 16.54
CA ARG A 157 -2.35 -7.02 16.39
C ARG A 157 -2.75 -5.68 15.78
N ASN A 158 -2.20 -4.60 16.33
CA ASN A 158 -2.35 -3.26 15.79
C ASN A 158 -1.67 -3.13 14.42
N VAL A 159 -2.30 -2.35 13.55
CA VAL A 159 -1.83 -2.02 12.20
C VAL A 159 -1.48 -0.54 12.17
N TYR A 160 -0.23 -0.23 11.85
CA TYR A 160 0.26 1.14 11.69
C TYR A 160 0.66 1.42 10.25
N LEU A 161 0.63 2.69 9.88
CA LEU A 161 1.06 3.18 8.58
C LEU A 161 2.05 4.33 8.74
N GLN A 162 3.13 4.32 7.95
CA GLN A 162 4.05 5.45 7.83
C GLN A 162 4.08 5.94 6.39
N PRO A 163 3.22 6.92 6.03
CA PRO A 163 3.15 7.42 4.65
C PRO A 163 4.50 7.89 4.10
N SER A 164 5.35 8.45 4.96
CA SER A 164 6.68 8.95 4.59
C SER A 164 7.67 7.85 4.19
N LEU A 165 7.48 6.59 4.60
CA LEU A 165 8.41 5.52 4.21
C LEU A 165 8.30 5.18 2.71
N ALA A 166 7.11 5.34 2.12
CA ALA A 166 6.88 5.04 0.71
C ALA A 166 7.75 5.89 -0.23
N SER A 167 8.13 7.10 0.18
CA SER A 167 8.99 8.01 -0.60
C SER A 167 10.48 7.84 -0.36
N GLN A 168 10.89 7.03 0.61
CA GLN A 168 12.30 6.89 1.03
C GLN A 168 13.05 5.75 0.33
N GLY A 169 12.38 4.95 -0.49
CA GLY A 169 13.02 3.86 -1.25
C GLY A 169 13.69 2.82 -0.35
N VAL A 170 13.02 2.46 0.76
CA VAL A 170 13.54 1.52 1.75
C VAL A 170 13.84 0.17 1.09
N LYS A 171 15.05 -0.37 1.33
CA LYS A 171 15.50 -1.61 0.70
C LYS A 171 14.62 -2.78 1.15
N GLY A 172 14.05 -3.51 0.19
CA GLY A 172 13.19 -4.67 0.46
C GLY A 172 11.69 -4.37 0.46
N THR A 173 11.27 -3.15 0.13
CA THR A 173 9.85 -2.83 -0.07
C THR A 173 9.33 -3.46 -1.36
N VAL A 174 8.09 -3.97 -1.29
CA VAL A 174 7.37 -4.49 -2.46
C VAL A 174 6.85 -3.34 -3.34
N THR A 175 6.59 -2.17 -2.73
CA THR A 175 6.05 -0.99 -3.40
C THR A 175 6.67 0.30 -2.85
N ASN A 176 6.87 1.28 -3.75
CA ASN A 176 7.20 2.67 -3.43
C ASN A 176 6.09 3.60 -3.93
N ALA A 177 4.87 3.08 -4.13
CA ALA A 177 3.76 3.86 -4.62
C ALA A 177 3.34 4.92 -3.58
N LEU A 178 3.34 6.18 -4.00
CA LEU A 178 2.88 7.31 -3.20
C LEU A 178 1.36 7.50 -3.25
N ALA A 179 0.68 6.69 -4.06
CA ALA A 179 -0.77 6.79 -4.27
C ALA A 179 -1.51 5.80 -3.37
N SER A 180 -2.61 6.27 -2.78
CA SER A 180 -3.55 5.45 -2.01
C SER A 180 -4.97 5.65 -2.55
N ALA A 181 -5.78 4.61 -2.54
CA ALA A 181 -7.16 4.65 -2.99
C ALA A 181 -8.10 4.16 -1.89
N PHE A 182 -9.11 4.97 -1.56
CA PHE A 182 -10.16 4.64 -0.60
C PHE A 182 -11.46 4.37 -1.36
N VAL A 183 -11.84 3.10 -1.50
CA VAL A 183 -12.98 2.63 -2.31
C VAL A 183 -14.00 1.90 -1.44
N GLY A 184 -15.29 2.03 -1.74
CA GLY A 184 -16.38 1.48 -0.93
C GLY A 184 -17.71 2.21 -1.11
N SER A 185 -18.79 1.65 -0.57
CA SER A 185 -20.15 2.22 -0.64
C SER A 185 -20.32 3.48 0.21
N LEU A 186 -21.42 4.23 -0.01
CA LEU A 186 -21.81 5.35 0.85
C LEU A 186 -21.97 4.86 2.30
N GLY A 187 -21.45 5.62 3.27
CA GLY A 187 -21.46 5.23 4.69
C GLY A 187 -20.35 4.26 5.11
N GLY A 188 -19.58 3.69 4.18
CA GLY A 188 -18.50 2.74 4.48
C GLY A 188 -17.23 3.34 5.12
N GLY A 189 -17.29 4.56 5.69
CA GLY A 189 -16.16 5.16 6.41
C GLY A 189 -15.01 5.70 5.55
N LYS A 190 -15.15 5.77 4.22
CA LYS A 190 -14.09 6.27 3.31
C LYS A 190 -13.57 7.66 3.68
N SER A 191 -14.48 8.64 3.77
CA SER A 191 -14.13 10.02 4.10
C SER A 191 -13.47 10.09 5.47
N PHE A 192 -14.00 9.35 6.46
CA PHE A 192 -13.45 9.29 7.80
C PHE A 192 -12.01 8.74 7.81
N CYS A 193 -11.77 7.61 7.13
CA CYS A 193 -10.45 6.98 7.07
C CYS A 193 -9.41 7.91 6.41
N ASN A 194 -9.76 8.53 5.27
CA ASN A 194 -8.88 9.49 4.62
C ASN A 194 -8.62 10.73 5.48
N ASN A 195 -9.67 11.27 6.12
CA ASN A 195 -9.55 12.43 7.01
C ASN A 195 -8.64 12.13 8.20
N LEU A 196 -8.76 10.95 8.80
CA LEU A 196 -7.92 10.53 9.93
C LEU A 196 -6.45 10.45 9.50
N LEU A 197 -6.19 9.86 8.33
CA LEU A 197 -4.84 9.78 7.77
C LEU A 197 -4.25 11.17 7.52
N VAL A 198 -5.00 12.07 6.89
CA VAL A 198 -4.56 13.45 6.61
C VAL A 198 -4.33 14.21 7.91
N TYR A 199 -5.27 14.13 8.86
CA TYR A 199 -5.17 14.80 10.15
C TYR A 199 -3.89 14.41 10.90
N TYR A 200 -3.62 13.11 11.04
CA TYR A 200 -2.37 12.65 11.67
C TYR A 200 -1.13 12.99 10.86
N SER A 201 -1.20 12.94 9.53
CA SER A 201 -0.08 13.32 8.67
C SER A 201 0.30 14.78 8.87
N VAL A 202 -0.70 15.68 8.96
CA VAL A 202 -0.51 17.11 9.24
C VAL A 202 0.04 17.32 10.65
N LEU A 203 -0.54 16.65 11.67
CA LEU A 203 -0.02 16.72 13.05
C LEU A 203 1.45 16.30 13.16
N PHE A 204 1.90 15.38 12.31
CA PHE A 204 3.31 14.94 12.26
C PHE A 204 4.19 15.78 11.34
N GLY A 205 3.72 16.97 10.92
CA GLY A 205 4.48 17.95 10.14
C GLY A 205 4.38 17.77 8.63
N GLY A 206 3.46 16.92 8.15
CA GLY A 206 3.14 16.80 6.73
C GLY A 206 2.32 17.98 6.20
N GLN A 207 2.43 18.25 4.91
CA GLN A 207 1.57 19.21 4.22
C GLN A 207 0.48 18.48 3.43
N ALA A 208 -0.73 19.00 3.46
CA ALA A 208 -1.89 18.42 2.80
C ALA A 208 -2.70 19.49 2.05
N VAL A 209 -3.13 19.15 0.84
CA VAL A 209 -4.11 19.90 0.06
C VAL A 209 -5.30 18.98 -0.19
N ILE A 210 -6.50 19.42 0.20
CA ILE A 210 -7.75 18.68 0.01
C ILE A 210 -8.63 19.44 -0.96
N LEU A 211 -9.05 18.78 -2.05
CA LEU A 211 -10.17 19.24 -2.87
C LEU A 211 -11.47 18.68 -2.28
N ASP A 212 -12.35 19.56 -1.81
CA ASP A 212 -13.57 19.21 -1.09
C ASP A 212 -14.83 19.66 -1.86
N PRO A 213 -15.30 18.85 -2.84
CA PRO A 213 -16.49 19.21 -3.64
C PRO A 213 -17.81 19.11 -2.86
N LYS A 214 -17.79 18.58 -1.64
CA LYS A 214 -19.00 18.41 -0.81
C LYS A 214 -19.08 19.41 0.34
N SER A 215 -18.05 20.25 0.49
CA SER A 215 -17.89 21.18 1.60
C SER A 215 -18.07 20.54 3.00
N GLU A 216 -17.69 19.26 3.14
CA GLU A 216 -17.81 18.51 4.41
C GLU A 216 -16.82 19.01 5.48
N ARG A 217 -15.81 19.79 5.07
CA ARG A 217 -14.66 20.19 5.91
C ARG A 217 -14.62 21.68 6.24
N GLY A 218 -15.68 22.42 5.91
CA GLY A 218 -15.73 23.88 6.06
C GLY A 218 -15.59 24.39 7.50
N ASN A 219 -16.03 23.58 8.48
CA ASN A 219 -16.01 23.95 9.90
C ASN A 219 -14.81 23.35 10.66
N TRP A 220 -13.78 22.88 9.95
CA TRP A 220 -12.66 22.20 10.59
C TRP A 220 -11.81 23.12 11.47
N LYS A 221 -11.78 24.42 11.19
CA LYS A 221 -11.11 25.40 12.06
C LYS A 221 -11.76 25.44 13.45
N GLU A 222 -13.08 25.33 13.53
CA GLU A 222 -13.84 25.35 14.77
C GLU A 222 -13.81 23.99 15.46
N THR A 223 -13.88 22.89 14.70
CA THR A 223 -13.96 21.54 15.27
C THR A 223 -12.61 20.92 15.60
N LEU A 224 -11.51 21.43 15.05
CA LEU A 224 -10.13 20.99 15.30
C LEU A 224 -9.29 22.16 15.83
N PRO A 225 -9.63 22.73 17.00
CA PRO A 225 -8.99 23.94 17.53
C PRO A 225 -7.47 23.79 17.72
N GLU A 226 -6.99 22.56 17.98
CA GLU A 226 -5.58 22.22 18.15
C GLU A 226 -4.71 22.50 16.92
N ILE A 227 -5.28 22.40 15.71
CA ILE A 227 -4.59 22.66 14.44
C ILE A 227 -5.24 23.79 13.65
N ALA A 228 -6.18 24.53 14.23
CA ALA A 228 -6.93 25.57 13.51
C ALA A 228 -6.03 26.63 12.85
N HIS A 229 -4.90 26.95 13.48
CA HIS A 229 -3.88 27.87 12.94
C HIS A 229 -3.14 27.32 11.72
N GLU A 230 -3.09 26.00 11.57
CA GLU A 230 -2.48 25.29 10.44
C GLU A 230 -3.50 25.01 9.32
N ILE A 231 -4.79 25.23 9.57
CA ILE A 231 -5.85 25.02 8.57
C ILE A 231 -6.09 26.31 7.80
N ASN A 232 -6.06 26.23 6.48
CA ASN A 232 -6.57 27.24 5.58
C ASN A 232 -7.74 26.66 4.78
N ILE A 233 -8.84 27.40 4.70
CA ILE A 233 -10.04 26.98 3.96
C ILE A 233 -10.34 28.06 2.95
N VAL A 234 -10.31 27.68 1.68
CA VAL A 234 -10.52 28.55 0.53
C VAL A 234 -11.80 28.08 -0.14
N ASN A 235 -12.83 28.93 -0.11
CA ASN A 235 -14.10 28.63 -0.74
C ASN A 235 -14.14 29.24 -2.14
N LEU A 236 -14.25 28.41 -3.17
CA LEU A 236 -14.33 28.83 -4.57
C LEU A 236 -15.79 28.73 -5.04
N THR A 237 -16.48 29.87 -5.05
CA THR A 237 -17.88 30.01 -5.46
C THR A 237 -18.03 30.86 -6.71
N SER A 238 -19.26 31.00 -7.21
CA SER A 238 -19.61 31.92 -8.29
C SER A 238 -19.72 33.40 -7.88
N ASP A 239 -19.33 33.74 -6.65
CA ASP A 239 -19.41 35.10 -6.15
C ASP A 239 -18.43 36.04 -6.87
N LYS A 240 -18.81 37.30 -7.02
CA LYS A 240 -17.99 38.32 -7.69
C LYS A 240 -16.67 38.57 -6.98
N ASP A 241 -16.64 38.43 -5.66
CA ASP A 241 -15.43 38.60 -4.85
C ASP A 241 -14.39 37.50 -5.15
N ASN A 242 -14.82 36.41 -5.76
CA ASN A 242 -13.96 35.30 -6.18
C ASN A 242 -13.49 35.41 -7.64
N ALA A 243 -13.96 36.40 -8.40
CA ALA A 243 -13.58 36.58 -9.79
C ALA A 243 -12.05 36.74 -9.92
N GLY A 244 -11.46 36.03 -10.87
CA GLY A 244 -10.02 36.06 -11.13
C GLY A 244 -9.12 35.40 -10.09
N LEU A 245 -9.64 34.78 -9.02
CA LEU A 245 -8.81 34.12 -7.99
C LEU A 245 -7.97 32.94 -8.51
N LEU A 246 -8.40 32.32 -9.61
CA LEU A 246 -7.70 31.23 -10.29
C LEU A 246 -7.00 31.68 -11.58
N ASP A 247 -6.95 32.99 -11.84
CA ASP A 247 -6.21 33.51 -12.99
C ASP A 247 -4.72 33.14 -12.88
N PRO A 248 -4.10 32.59 -13.93
CA PRO A 248 -2.68 32.23 -13.94
C PRO A 248 -1.75 33.34 -13.49
N PHE A 249 -2.07 34.59 -13.84
CA PHE A 249 -1.28 35.76 -13.46
C PHE A 249 -1.45 36.18 -11.99
N VAL A 250 -2.49 35.66 -11.32
CA VAL A 250 -2.76 35.86 -9.88
C VAL A 250 -2.13 34.74 -9.05
N ILE A 251 -2.27 33.47 -9.46
CA ILE A 251 -1.84 32.31 -8.65
C ILE A 251 -0.34 31.99 -8.79
N MET A 252 0.27 32.29 -9.94
CA MET A 252 1.66 31.90 -10.21
C MET A 252 2.64 33.00 -9.79
N LYS A 253 3.58 32.65 -8.91
CA LYS A 253 4.67 33.57 -8.50
C LYS A 253 5.63 33.91 -9.66
N ASN A 254 5.83 32.97 -10.59
CA ASN A 254 6.72 33.15 -11.73
C ASN A 254 5.91 33.53 -12.97
N VAL A 255 6.24 34.69 -13.54
CA VAL A 255 5.57 35.27 -14.72
C VAL A 255 5.63 34.35 -15.95
N LYS A 256 6.71 33.58 -16.13
CA LYS A 256 6.80 32.63 -17.25
C LYS A 256 5.89 31.42 -17.06
N ASP A 257 5.76 30.94 -15.83
CA ASP A 257 4.89 29.81 -15.52
C ASP A 257 3.42 30.25 -15.62
N ALA A 258 3.12 31.51 -15.25
CA ALA A 258 1.82 32.16 -15.51
C ALA A 258 1.49 32.21 -17.01
N GLU A 259 2.44 32.64 -17.87
CA GLU A 259 2.27 32.66 -19.32
C GLU A 259 1.97 31.27 -19.87
N SER A 260 2.73 30.25 -19.46
CA SER A 260 2.51 28.87 -19.88
C SER A 260 1.13 28.35 -19.45
N LEU A 261 0.74 28.57 -18.20
CA LEU A 261 -0.55 28.14 -17.69
C LEU A 261 -1.72 28.88 -18.36
N ALA A 262 -1.57 30.19 -18.66
CA ALA A 262 -2.55 30.95 -19.41
C ALA A 262 -2.76 30.38 -20.83
N ILE A 263 -1.68 30.01 -21.52
CA ILE A 263 -1.78 29.35 -22.84
C ILE A 263 -2.51 28.01 -22.70
N ASP A 264 -2.16 27.18 -21.72
CA ASP A 264 -2.78 25.86 -21.53
C ASP A 264 -4.28 25.97 -21.22
N ILE A 265 -4.67 26.90 -20.33
CA ILE A 265 -6.09 27.14 -20.01
C ILE A 265 -6.85 27.65 -21.22
N LEU A 266 -6.34 28.67 -21.91
CA LEU A 266 -7.05 29.26 -23.06
C LEU A 266 -7.11 28.29 -24.25
N THR A 267 -6.08 27.47 -24.48
CA THR A 267 -6.13 26.42 -25.50
C THR A 267 -7.11 25.31 -25.13
N PHE A 268 -7.22 24.94 -23.85
CA PHE A 268 -8.22 23.99 -23.37
C PHE A 268 -9.65 24.52 -23.58
N LEU A 269 -9.92 25.77 -23.16
CA LEU A 269 -11.24 26.39 -23.31
C LEU A 269 -11.63 26.56 -24.78
N THR A 270 -10.72 27.05 -25.63
CA THR A 270 -11.01 27.34 -27.04
C THR A 270 -10.89 26.11 -27.97
N GLY A 271 -10.30 25.01 -27.50
CA GLY A 271 -9.98 23.84 -28.31
C GLY A 271 -8.88 24.08 -29.36
N ILE A 272 -8.13 25.18 -29.28
CA ILE A 272 -7.06 25.51 -30.22
C ILE A 272 -5.86 24.57 -29.98
N SER A 273 -5.52 23.78 -30.99
CA SER A 273 -4.35 22.90 -30.94
C SER A 273 -3.05 23.69 -31.07
N SER A 274 -2.00 23.26 -30.36
CA SER A 274 -0.63 23.77 -30.55
C SER A 274 -0.07 23.55 -31.96
N ARG A 275 -0.71 22.71 -32.78
CA ARG A 275 -0.35 22.45 -34.19
C ARG A 275 -1.07 23.37 -35.17
N ASP A 276 -2.03 24.18 -34.72
CA ASP A 276 -2.75 25.12 -35.56
C ASP A 276 -1.82 26.29 -35.93
N GLY A 277 -1.33 26.29 -37.17
CA GLY A 277 -0.37 27.30 -37.65
C GLY A 277 -0.93 28.71 -37.81
N GLU A 278 -2.26 28.89 -37.73
CA GLU A 278 -2.91 30.19 -37.90
C GLU A 278 -3.42 30.75 -36.57
N LYS A 279 -4.15 29.96 -35.78
CA LYS A 279 -4.78 30.43 -34.53
C LYS A 279 -3.84 30.43 -33.34
N PHE A 280 -3.00 29.40 -33.20
CA PHE A 280 -2.13 29.27 -32.04
C PHE A 280 -1.09 30.39 -31.94
N PRO A 281 -0.42 30.82 -33.03
CA PRO A 281 0.49 31.96 -32.98
C PRO A 281 -0.18 33.27 -32.54
N VAL A 282 -1.43 33.50 -32.98
CA VAL A 282 -2.22 34.69 -32.62
C VAL A 282 -2.54 34.68 -31.13
N LEU A 283 -3.10 33.57 -30.62
CA LEU A 283 -3.38 33.40 -29.18
C LEU A 283 -2.11 33.57 -28.34
N ARG A 284 -1.03 32.88 -28.71
CA ARG A 284 0.24 32.92 -27.99
C ARG A 284 0.84 34.33 -27.98
N LYS A 285 0.74 35.07 -29.09
CA LYS A 285 1.19 36.45 -29.19
C LYS A 285 0.40 37.34 -28.23
N ALA A 286 -0.92 37.20 -28.19
CA ALA A 286 -1.77 37.99 -27.30
C ALA A 286 -1.46 37.74 -25.81
N VAL A 287 -1.34 36.46 -25.40
CA VAL A 287 -0.94 36.11 -24.03
C VAL A 287 0.42 36.72 -23.69
N ARG A 288 1.40 36.62 -24.61
CA ARG A 288 2.73 37.18 -24.40
C ARG A 288 2.73 38.71 -24.27
N SER A 289 1.89 39.42 -25.01
CA SER A 289 1.72 40.87 -24.85
C SER A 289 1.23 41.20 -23.43
N VAL A 290 0.23 40.47 -22.91
CA VAL A 290 -0.29 40.64 -21.55
C VAL A 290 0.74 40.29 -20.49
N THR A 291 1.54 39.23 -20.70
CA THR A 291 2.65 38.89 -19.80
C THR A 291 3.67 40.04 -19.69
N GLN A 292 3.85 40.81 -20.76
CA GLN A 292 4.78 41.94 -20.83
C GLN A 292 4.19 43.27 -20.35
N SER A 293 2.88 43.35 -20.08
CA SER A 293 2.25 44.55 -19.54
C SER A 293 2.31 44.64 -18.01
N ASP A 294 2.06 45.84 -17.51
CA ASP A 294 2.00 46.15 -16.08
C ASP A 294 0.71 45.63 -15.42
N SER A 295 -0.41 45.67 -16.15
CA SER A 295 -1.67 45.03 -15.74
C SER A 295 -1.79 43.66 -16.41
N ARG A 296 -2.04 42.60 -15.63
CA ARG A 296 -2.03 41.21 -16.11
C ARG A 296 -3.29 40.50 -15.67
N GLY A 297 -3.93 39.81 -16.60
CA GLY A 297 -5.13 39.02 -16.37
C GLY A 297 -5.67 38.49 -17.69
N LEU A 298 -6.40 37.38 -17.65
CA LEU A 298 -6.94 36.77 -18.86
C LEU A 298 -7.95 37.67 -19.58
N LEU A 299 -8.64 38.59 -18.88
CA LEU A 299 -9.50 39.58 -19.55
C LEU A 299 -8.71 40.49 -20.50
N HIS A 300 -7.49 40.86 -20.13
CA HIS A 300 -6.62 41.65 -21.01
C HIS A 300 -6.16 40.88 -22.25
N VAL A 301 -6.19 39.55 -22.23
CA VAL A 301 -5.89 38.74 -23.42
C VAL A 301 -6.99 38.94 -24.47
N ILE A 302 -8.25 39.05 -24.03
CA ILE A 302 -9.40 39.36 -24.90
C ILE A 302 -9.22 40.75 -25.51
N ASP A 303 -8.84 41.74 -24.70
CA ASP A 303 -8.57 43.11 -25.16
C ASP A 303 -7.44 43.16 -26.20
N GLU A 304 -6.36 42.41 -25.98
CA GLU A 304 -5.23 42.32 -26.89
C GLU A 304 -5.61 41.69 -28.24
N LEU A 305 -6.38 40.60 -28.20
CA LEU A 305 -6.89 39.93 -29.41
C LEU A 305 -7.84 40.85 -30.20
N ARG A 306 -8.69 41.62 -29.51
CA ARG A 306 -9.57 42.63 -30.12
C ARG A 306 -8.75 43.77 -30.74
N ARG A 307 -7.64 44.18 -30.13
CA ARG A 307 -6.75 45.22 -30.65
C ARG A 307 -6.02 44.83 -31.92
N GLU A 308 -5.69 43.54 -32.09
CA GLU A 308 -5.07 43.03 -33.32
C GLU A 308 -6.02 43.10 -34.54
N ASP A 309 -7.34 43.13 -34.31
CA ASP A 309 -8.42 43.36 -35.29
C ASP A 309 -8.32 42.55 -36.60
N THR A 310 -7.85 41.31 -36.51
CA THR A 310 -7.91 40.35 -37.62
C THR A 310 -9.17 39.49 -37.51
N PRO A 311 -9.66 38.91 -38.63
CA PRO A 311 -10.78 37.96 -38.56
C PRO A 311 -10.51 36.79 -37.60
N ILE A 312 -9.26 36.33 -37.52
CA ILE A 312 -8.83 35.25 -36.63
C ILE A 312 -8.82 35.72 -35.18
N SER A 313 -8.17 36.87 -34.89
CA SER A 313 -8.06 37.37 -33.51
C SER A 313 -9.43 37.75 -32.93
N ARG A 314 -10.33 38.35 -33.73
CA ARG A 314 -11.72 38.60 -33.31
C ARG A 314 -12.48 37.31 -33.02
N ASN A 315 -12.35 36.29 -33.87
CA ASN A 315 -12.99 35.00 -33.63
C ASN A 315 -12.49 34.32 -32.35
N ILE A 316 -11.18 34.38 -32.06
CA ILE A 316 -10.62 33.84 -30.82
C ILE A 316 -11.11 34.65 -29.62
N ALA A 317 -11.11 35.99 -29.71
CA ALA A 317 -11.59 36.87 -28.65
C ALA A 317 -13.06 36.57 -28.31
N ASP A 318 -13.95 36.54 -29.30
CA ASP A 318 -15.37 36.27 -29.10
C ASP A 318 -15.61 34.87 -28.50
N HIS A 319 -14.80 33.89 -28.89
CA HIS A 319 -14.88 32.54 -28.33
C HIS A 319 -14.47 32.53 -26.84
N ILE A 320 -13.37 33.18 -26.47
CA ILE A 320 -12.94 33.30 -25.07
C ILE A 320 -13.96 34.10 -24.25
N ASP A 321 -14.45 35.22 -24.79
CA ASP A 321 -15.45 36.09 -24.16
C ASP A 321 -16.74 35.32 -23.84
N SER A 322 -17.17 34.43 -24.75
CA SER A 322 -18.34 33.57 -24.51
C SER A 322 -18.19 32.62 -23.31
N PHE A 323 -16.96 32.32 -22.88
CA PHE A 323 -16.74 31.55 -21.66
C PHE A 323 -16.88 32.39 -20.40
N THR A 324 -16.63 33.71 -20.46
CA THR A 324 -16.67 34.59 -19.29
C THR A 324 -18.05 34.66 -18.63
N ASP A 325 -19.12 34.36 -19.39
CA ASP A 325 -20.49 34.31 -18.92
C ASP A 325 -20.85 33.03 -18.12
N TYR A 326 -19.96 32.02 -18.07
CA TYR A 326 -20.22 30.79 -17.29
C TYR A 326 -19.83 30.94 -15.83
N ASP A 327 -20.65 30.35 -14.94
CA ASP A 327 -20.53 30.43 -13.46
C ASP A 327 -19.19 29.98 -12.85
N PHE A 328 -18.34 29.26 -13.58
CA PHE A 328 -17.01 28.85 -13.12
C PHE A 328 -15.88 29.62 -13.77
N ALA A 329 -16.14 30.22 -14.94
CA ALA A 329 -15.12 30.82 -15.77
C ALA A 329 -14.69 32.18 -15.21
N HIS A 330 -15.59 32.93 -14.58
CA HIS A 330 -15.26 34.19 -13.90
C HIS A 330 -14.14 34.02 -12.85
N LEU A 331 -13.97 32.83 -12.26
CA LEU A 331 -12.83 32.53 -11.38
C LEU A 331 -11.47 32.61 -12.08
N LEU A 332 -11.43 32.31 -13.38
CA LEU A 332 -10.20 32.28 -14.18
C LEU A 332 -9.86 33.65 -14.78
N PHE A 333 -10.85 34.53 -14.97
CA PHE A 333 -10.70 35.77 -15.73
C PHE A 333 -10.55 36.98 -14.80
N SER A 334 -9.31 37.37 -14.49
CA SER A 334 -9.00 38.60 -13.76
C SER A 334 -8.85 39.81 -14.71
N ASP A 335 -9.19 41.00 -14.21
CA ASP A 335 -8.92 42.30 -14.83
C ASP A 335 -7.58 42.91 -14.37
N GLY A 336 -6.79 42.15 -13.59
CA GLY A 336 -5.51 42.58 -13.04
C GLY A 336 -5.60 43.35 -11.73
N THR A 337 -6.78 43.55 -11.16
CA THR A 337 -6.96 44.20 -9.84
C THR A 337 -6.90 43.23 -8.66
N VAL A 338 -6.95 41.92 -8.93
CA VAL A 338 -6.97 40.88 -7.90
C VAL A 338 -5.57 40.67 -7.33
N GLU A 339 -5.34 41.13 -6.11
CA GLU A 339 -4.06 40.94 -5.38
C GLU A 339 -4.10 39.73 -4.41
N ASN A 340 -5.28 39.15 -4.19
CA ASN A 340 -5.48 38.03 -3.25
C ASN A 340 -5.17 36.69 -3.91
N ALA A 341 -3.88 36.34 -3.97
CA ALA A 341 -3.48 34.97 -4.29
C ALA A 341 -4.06 33.99 -3.26
N ILE A 342 -4.59 32.86 -3.71
CA ILE A 342 -4.89 31.72 -2.86
C ILE A 342 -3.57 31.28 -2.20
N SER A 343 -3.28 31.74 -0.98
CA SER A 343 -2.11 31.29 -0.24
C SER A 343 -2.34 29.85 0.20
N LEU A 344 -1.44 28.96 -0.19
CA LEU A 344 -1.41 27.56 0.22
C LEU A 344 -0.25 27.29 1.19
N ASP A 345 0.19 28.30 1.92
CA ASP A 345 1.40 28.25 2.76
C ASP A 345 1.15 27.48 4.09
N ASN A 346 -0.11 27.34 4.50
CA ASN A 346 -0.53 26.55 5.66
C ASN A 346 -0.25 25.05 5.48
N GLN A 347 -0.13 24.30 6.59
CA GLN A 347 0.10 22.85 6.49
C GLN A 347 -1.12 22.09 5.95
N LEU A 348 -2.35 22.52 6.27
CA LEU A 348 -3.58 21.92 5.77
C LEU A 348 -4.38 22.94 4.98
N ASN A 349 -4.42 22.80 3.66
CA ASN A 349 -5.22 23.65 2.79
C ASN A 349 -6.42 22.88 2.27
N ILE A 350 -7.62 23.44 2.43
CA ILE A 350 -8.88 22.84 2.00
C ILE A 350 -9.50 23.77 0.96
N ILE A 351 -9.64 23.27 -0.26
CA ILE A 351 -10.22 24.01 -1.39
C ILE A 351 -11.62 23.46 -1.60
N GLN A 352 -12.63 24.28 -1.31
CA GLN A 352 -14.03 23.92 -1.47
C GLN A 352 -14.54 24.41 -2.83
N VAL A 353 -15.25 23.53 -3.54
CA VAL A 353 -15.73 23.78 -4.91
C VAL A 353 -17.19 23.36 -5.10
N ALA A 354 -17.97 23.28 -4.01
CA ALA A 354 -19.31 22.69 -4.03
C ALA A 354 -20.32 23.42 -4.94
N ASP A 355 -20.12 24.72 -5.17
CA ASP A 355 -21.00 25.54 -6.01
C ASP A 355 -20.57 25.55 -7.50
N LEU A 356 -19.44 24.91 -7.83
CA LEU A 356 -18.94 24.79 -9.20
C LEU A 356 -19.45 23.49 -9.81
N VAL A 357 -20.66 23.55 -10.39
CA VAL A 357 -21.18 22.43 -11.17
C VAL A 357 -20.32 22.27 -12.43
N LEU A 358 -19.40 21.29 -12.41
CA LEU A 358 -18.68 20.88 -13.60
C LEU A 358 -19.70 20.30 -14.60
N CYS A 359 -19.89 20.96 -15.74
CA CYS A 359 -20.63 20.39 -16.86
C CYS A 359 -20.02 19.01 -17.16
N CYS A 360 -20.81 17.95 -16.96
CA CYS A 360 -20.41 16.60 -17.34
C CYS A 360 -20.17 16.62 -18.85
N PRO A 361 -19.01 16.15 -19.37
CA PRO A 361 -18.86 15.99 -20.80
C PRO A 361 -19.94 15.02 -21.27
N ALA A 362 -20.78 15.47 -22.19
CA ALA A 362 -21.73 14.60 -22.86
C ALA A 362 -20.93 13.52 -23.60
N ASN A 363 -21.08 12.27 -23.16
CA ASN A 363 -20.56 11.10 -23.88
C ASN A 363 -21.21 10.93 -25.24
#